data_AF-A0AA37T9T2-F1
#
_entry.id   AF-A0AA37T9T2-F1
#
_cell.length_a   1.000
_cell.length_b   1.000
_cell.length_c   1.000
_cell.angle_alpha   90.00
_cell.angle_beta   90.00
_cell.angle_gamma   90.00
#
_symmetry.space_group_name_H-M   'P 1'
#
loop_
_entity.id
_entity.type
_entity.pdbx_description
1 polymer ?
#
loop_
_entity_poly.entity_id
_entity_poly.type
_entity_poly.pdbx_seq_one_letter_code
_entity_poly.pdbx_strand_id
1 'polypeptide(L)' 'MREIKIEDVGNTLQELLLEKDPIDEDVGIFDGSGEIVGVVIPKKAYDFFLKKVEEEEDRIDSQSVEEFNNSGEKDI' A
#
# COMPACT_ATOMS: atom_id res chain seq x y z
N MET A 1 2.34 6.80 -11.34
CA MET A 1 2.61 5.44 -11.82
C MET A 1 3.37 5.46 -13.14
N ARG A 2 4.63 5.03 -13.11
CA ARG A 2 5.41 4.70 -14.32
C ARG A 2 5.02 3.31 -14.81
N GLU A 3 5.15 3.05 -16.10
CA GLU A 3 4.77 1.78 -16.71
C GLU A 3 5.99 1.07 -17.29
N ILE A 4 6.14 -0.21 -16.98
CA ILE A 4 7.13 -1.10 -17.58
C ILE A 4 6.44 -2.34 -18.13
N LYS A 5 6.88 -2.82 -19.29
CA LYS A 5 6.41 -4.09 -19.82
C LYS A 5 7.13 -5.24 -19.14
N ILE A 6 6.46 -6.37 -18.95
CA ILE A 6 7.01 -7.54 -18.27
C ILE A 6 8.31 -8.04 -18.93
N GLU A 7 8.41 -7.94 -20.26
CA GLU A 7 9.60 -8.28 -21.03
C GLU A 7 10.81 -7.39 -20.73
N ASP A 8 10.60 -6.15 -20.28
CA ASP A 8 11.64 -5.13 -20.06
C ASP A 8 12.02 -4.97 -18.58
N VAL A 9 11.37 -5.72 -17.67
CA VAL A 9 11.52 -5.56 -16.21
C VAL A 9 12.97 -5.56 -15.75
N GLY A 10 13.82 -6.47 -16.25
CA GLY A 10 15.17 -6.66 -15.72
C GLY A 10 16.01 -5.39 -15.63
N ASN A 11 16.32 -4.78 -16.77
CA ASN A 11 17.19 -3.59 -16.81
C ASN A 11 16.42 -2.33 -16.43
N THR A 12 15.20 -2.15 -16.95
CA THR A 12 14.43 -0.94 -16.73
C THR A 12 14.07 -0.76 -15.25
N LEU A 13 13.69 -1.83 -14.55
CA LEU A 13 13.41 -1.73 -13.11
C LEU A 13 14.69 -1.40 -12.33
N GLN A 14 15.84 -1.95 -12.70
CA GLN A 14 17.11 -1.65 -12.03
C GLN A 14 17.49 -0.18 -12.18
N GLU A 15 17.33 0.40 -13.37
CA GLU A 15 17.57 1.83 -13.61
C GLU A 15 16.63 2.71 -12.78
N LEU A 16 15.34 2.34 -12.72
CA LEU A 16 14.34 3.04 -11.91
C LEU A 16 14.66 3.00 -10.41
N LEU A 17 15.14 1.85 -9.91
CA LEU A 17 15.50 1.68 -8.49
C LEU A 17 16.78 2.43 -8.09
N LEU A 18 17.68 2.69 -9.03
CA LEU A 18 18.95 3.40 -8.80
C LEU A 18 18.86 4.91 -9.07
N GLU A 19 17.69 5.39 -9.51
CA GLU A 19 17.44 6.82 -9.74
C GLU A 19 17.67 7.58 -8.42
N LYS A 20 18.51 8.62 -8.46
CA LYS A 20 19.04 9.32 -7.27
C LYS A 20 17.97 10.13 -6.52
N ASP A 21 16.89 10.46 -7.22
CA ASP A 21 15.73 11.17 -6.71
C ASP A 21 14.49 10.50 -7.34
N PRO A 22 14.19 9.25 -6.94
CA PRO A 22 13.03 8.57 -7.46
C PRO A 22 11.85 9.34 -6.88
N ILE A 23 11.21 10.16 -7.72
CA ILE A 23 9.91 10.74 -7.42
C ILE A 23 9.08 9.58 -6.83
N ASP A 24 8.31 9.84 -5.76
CA ASP A 24 7.47 8.90 -5.00
C ASP A 24 6.35 8.25 -5.88
N GLU A 25 6.70 7.83 -7.09
CA GLU A 25 5.88 7.18 -8.09
C GLU A 25 6.09 5.67 -7.97
N ASP A 26 4.96 4.99 -7.87
CA ASP A 26 4.82 3.57 -8.11
C ASP A 26 5.16 3.19 -9.56
N VAL A 27 5.64 1.96 -9.75
CA VAL A 27 5.94 1.39 -11.07
C VAL A 27 4.99 0.23 -11.32
N GLY A 28 4.09 0.39 -12.29
CA GLY A 28 3.21 -0.68 -12.78
C GLY A 28 3.92 -1.54 -13.81
N ILE A 29 3.81 -2.85 -13.65
CA ILE A 29 4.30 -3.86 -14.60
C ILE A 29 3.10 -4.36 -15.39
N PHE A 30 3.19 -4.27 -16.71
CA PHE A 30 2.11 -4.61 -17.64
C PHE A 30 2.50 -5.77 -18.55
N ASP A 31 1.54 -6.59 -18.93
CA ASP A 31 1.73 -7.61 -19.96
C ASP A 31 1.50 -7.05 -21.38
N GLY A 32 1.70 -7.90 -22.40
CA GLY A 32 1.51 -7.54 -23.80
C GLY A 32 0.05 -7.24 -24.20
N SER A 33 -0.93 -7.51 -23.33
CA SER A 33 -2.33 -7.16 -23.53
C SER A 33 -2.71 -5.80 -22.92
N GLY A 34 -1.81 -5.23 -22.10
CA GLY A 34 -2.04 -3.99 -21.36
C GLY A 34 -2.66 -4.21 -19.99
N GLU A 35 -2.71 -5.44 -19.49
CA GLU A 35 -3.15 -5.73 -18.12
C GLU A 35 -1.99 -5.57 -17.12
N ILE A 36 -2.32 -5.08 -15.93
CA ILE A 36 -1.35 -4.93 -14.84
C ILE A 36 -1.10 -6.30 -14.18
N VAL A 37 0.15 -6.73 -14.16
CA VAL A 37 0.58 -8.01 -13.57
C VAL A 37 1.36 -7.84 -12.28
N GLY A 38 1.84 -6.63 -11.99
CA GLY A 38 2.54 -6.32 -10.75
C GLY A 38 2.73 -4.82 -10.54
N VAL A 39 3.08 -4.44 -9.32
CA VAL A 39 3.43 -3.06 -8.96
C VAL A 39 4.66 -3.09 -8.05
N VAL A 40 5.59 -2.18 -8.29
CA VAL A 40 6.70 -1.89 -7.38
C VAL A 40 6.45 -0.55 -6.72
N ILE A 41 6.47 -0.54 -5.40
CA ILE A 41 6.32 0.68 -4.59
C ILE A 41 7.58 0.90 -3.75
N PRO A 42 8.00 2.16 -3.53
CA PRO A 42 9.11 2.44 -2.62
C PRO A 42 8.82 1.89 -1.22
N LYS A 43 9.84 1.34 -0.54
CA LYS A 43 9.70 0.78 0.81
C LYS A 43 9.02 1.78 1.77
N LYS A 44 9.41 3.05 1.72
CA LYS A 44 8.86 4.11 2.55
C LYS A 44 7.35 4.30 2.34
N ALA A 45 6.88 4.20 1.10
CA ALA A 45 5.46 4.29 0.77
C ALA A 45 4.70 3.06 1.30
N TYR A 46 5.26 1.86 1.12
CA TYR A 46 4.68 0.63 1.69
C TYR A 46 4.56 0.70 3.21
N ASP A 47 5.63 1.11 3.90
CA ASP A 47 5.64 1.25 5.37
C ASP A 47 4.59 2.28 5.84
N PHE A 48 4.43 3.38 5.09
CA PHE A 48 3.42 4.39 5.38
C PHE A 48 2.00 3.83 5.23
N PHE A 49 1.72 3.10 4.15
CA PHE A 49 0.41 2.49 3.95
C PHE A 49 0.10 1.45 5.01
N LEU A 50 1.08 0.61 5.38
CA LEU A 50 0.90 -0.38 6.44
C LEU A 50 0.53 0.28 7.77
N LYS A 51 1.28 1.32 8.15
CA LYS A 51 0.98 2.09 9.37
C LYS A 51 -0.42 2.70 9.35
N LYS A 52 -0.89 3.17 8.20
CA LYS A 52 -2.23 3.76 8.06
C LYS A 52 -3.34 2.74 8.21
N VAL A 53 -3.12 1.50 7.75
CA VAL A 53 -4.05 0.39 7.97
C VAL A 53 -4.10 0.06 9.45
N GLU A 54 -2.96 -0.09 10.11
CA GLU A 54 -2.89 -0.35 11.56
C GLU A 54 -3.59 0.73 12.38
N GLU A 55 -3.36 2.02 12.08
CA GLU A 55 -4.03 3.14 12.75
C GLU A 55 -5.56 3.12 12.59
N GLU A 56 -6.05 2.63 11.44
CA GLU A 56 -7.48 2.53 11.17
C GLU A 56 -8.11 1.31 11.87
N GLU A 57 -7.41 0.18 11.93
CA GLU A 57 -7.81 -0.99 12.72
C GLU A 57 -7.91 -0.63 14.21
N ASP A 58 -6.90 0.05 14.76
CA ASP A 58 -6.90 0.55 16.14
C ASP A 58 -8.10 1.49 16.41
N ARG A 59 -8.47 2.31 15.42
CA ARG A 59 -9.62 3.22 15.51
C ARG A 59 -10.94 2.46 15.54
N ILE A 60 -11.09 1.42 14.72
CA ILE A 60 -12.30 0.60 14.67
C ILE A 60 -12.44 -0.22 15.96
N ASP A 61 -11.35 -0.78 16.47
CA ASP A 61 -11.34 -1.55 17.72
C ASP A 61 -11.67 -0.66 18.92
N SER A 62 -11.08 0.55 19.00
CA SER A 62 -11.41 1.50 20.07
C SER A 62 -12.86 1.97 20.02
N GLN A 63 -13.42 2.21 18.84
CA GLN A 63 -14.85 2.51 18.68
C GLN A 63 -15.73 1.32 19.09
N SER A 64 -15.35 0.10 18.74
CA SER A 64 -16.08 -1.11 19.12
C SER A 64 -16.08 -1.32 20.64
N VAL A 65 -14.97 -1.02 21.31
CA VAL A 65 -14.87 -1.04 22.78
C VAL A 65 -15.73 0.06 23.42
N GLU A 66 -15.73 1.28 22.88
CA GLU A 66 -16.60 2.35 23.36
C GLU A 66 -18.09 2.03 23.18
N GLU A 67 -18.47 1.45 22.05
CA GLU A 67 -19.84 1.01 21.79
C GLU A 67 -20.24 -0.16 22.68
N PHE A 68 -19.35 -1.12 22.95
CA PHE A 68 -19.60 -2.21 23.88
C PHE A 68 -19.77 -1.70 25.32
N ASN A 69 -18.90 -0.80 25.77
CA ASN A 69 -19.00 -0.18 27.10
C ASN A 69 -20.24 0.72 27.25
N ASN A 70 -20.76 1.30 26.16
CA ASN A 70 -21.99 2.09 26.17
C ASN A 70 -23.27 1.25 25.98
N SER A 71 -23.18 -0.01 25.53
CA SER A 71 -24.35 -0.84 25.21
C SER A 71 -24.73 -1.91 26.25
N GLY A 72 -23.98 -2.06 27.35
CA GLY A 72 -24.41 -2.79 28.57
C GLY A 72 -23.28 -2.86 29.61
N GLU A 73 -23.44 -2.68 30.92
CA GLU A 73 -24.56 -3.01 31.81
C GLU A 73 -24.83 -1.89 32.85
N LYS A 74 -26.05 -1.34 32.84
CA LYS A 74 -26.72 -0.80 34.03
C LYS A 74 -28.14 -1.33 34.07
N ASP A 75 -28.30 -2.65 34.07
CA ASP A 75 -29.57 -3.30 34.38
C ASP A 75 -29.32 -4.79 34.68
N ILE A 76 -28.75 -5.10 35.87
CA ILE A 76 -29.18 -6.14 36.84
C ILE A 76 -28.68 -5.72 38.23
#